data_AF-A0A5C6RHB6-F1
#
_entry.id   AF-A0A5C6RHB6-F1
#
_cell.length_a   1.000
_cell.length_b   1.000
_cell.length_c   1.000
_cell.angle_alpha   90.00
_cell.angle_beta   90.00
_cell.angle_gamma   90.00
#
_symmetry.space_group_name_H-M   'P 1'
#
loop_
_entity.id
_entity.type
_entity.pdbx_description
1 polymer ?
#
loop_
_entity_poly.entity_id
_entity_poly.type
_entity_poly.pdbx_seq_one_letter_code
_entity_poly.pdbx_strand_id
1 'polypeptide(L)'
;MVWKKGGKPAAPKQRGWIRYFSPFCPSALREVFSVLNARLLRWITNKYKSFRRRKYQAWQKLKEISSDFPNLFEHWKYGYTP
;
A
#
# COMPACT_ATOMS: atom_id res chain seq x y z
N MET A 1 30.10 16.34 -28.91
CA MET A 1 30.17 15.72 -27.57
C MET A 1 29.13 16.41 -26.68
N VAL A 2 27.89 15.89 -26.62
CA VAL A 2 26.80 16.47 -25.81
C VAL A 2 26.34 15.42 -24.83
N TRP A 3 26.77 15.54 -23.57
CA TRP A 3 26.21 14.76 -22.48
C TRP A 3 25.05 15.55 -21.87
N LYS A 4 23.82 15.26 -22.33
CA LYS A 4 22.62 15.48 -21.52
C LYS A 4 22.43 14.27 -20.60
N LYS A 5 22.61 14.45 -19.30
CA LYS A 5 21.82 13.80 -18.24
C LYS A 5 21.73 14.83 -17.10
N GLY A 6 20.63 15.57 -16.95
CA GLY A 6 19.30 15.03 -16.67
C GLY A 6 19.26 14.67 -15.18
N GLY A 7 18.81 15.63 -14.35
CA GLY A 7 18.82 15.54 -12.90
C GLY A 7 18.22 14.25 -12.37
N LYS A 8 18.86 13.68 -11.35
CA LYS A 8 18.35 12.53 -10.60
C LYS A 8 17.21 13.03 -9.71
N PRO A 9 15.94 12.62 -9.90
CA PRO A 9 14.93 12.89 -8.89
C PRO A 9 15.28 12.03 -7.68
N ALA A 10 15.59 12.68 -6.56
CA ALA A 10 15.81 12.04 -5.27
C ALA A 10 14.49 11.45 -4.75
N ALA A 11 14.08 10.33 -5.31
CA ALA A 11 13.11 9.41 -4.73
C ALA A 11 13.54 8.01 -5.20
N PRO A 12 13.86 7.07 -4.29
CA PRO A 12 12.81 6.50 -3.44
C PRO A 12 13.32 5.77 -2.17
N LYS A 13 13.38 6.44 -1.02
CA LYS A 13 13.68 5.75 0.26
C LYS A 13 12.71 4.62 0.58
N GLN A 14 11.50 4.58 0.00
CA GLN A 14 10.53 3.51 0.23
C GLN A 14 10.61 2.35 -0.77
N ARG A 15 10.91 2.60 -2.05
CA ARG A 15 11.02 1.52 -3.05
C ARG A 15 12.24 0.64 -2.83
N GLY A 16 13.31 1.19 -2.26
CA GLY A 16 14.50 0.43 -1.89
C GLY A 16 14.21 -0.68 -0.88
N TRP A 17 13.32 -0.44 0.09
CA TRP A 17 13.00 -1.41 1.14
C TRP A 17 12.19 -2.59 0.60
N ILE A 18 11.20 -2.34 -0.25
CA ILE A 18 10.43 -3.44 -0.84
C ILE A 18 11.34 -4.34 -1.67
N ARG A 19 12.25 -3.77 -2.48
CA ARG A 19 13.23 -4.55 -3.24
C ARG A 19 14.23 -5.29 -2.34
N TYR A 20 14.62 -4.68 -1.22
CA TYR A 20 15.56 -5.28 -0.28
C TYR A 20 14.95 -6.43 0.52
N PHE A 21 13.69 -6.30 0.97
CA PHE A 21 13.04 -7.29 1.85
C PHE A 21 12.20 -8.34 1.11
N SER A 22 11.78 -8.06 -0.14
CA SER A 22 10.96 -8.96 -0.99
C SER A 22 11.47 -10.41 -1.08
N PRO A 23 12.78 -10.67 -1.29
CA PRO A 23 13.25 -12.04 -1.47
C PRO A 23 13.51 -12.79 -0.16
N PHE A 24 13.71 -12.10 0.96
CA PHE A 24 14.17 -12.73 2.20
C PHE A 24 13.03 -13.13 3.14
N CYS A 25 11.89 -12.42 3.14
CA CYS A 25 10.80 -12.70 4.07
C CYS A 25 9.41 -12.45 3.46
N PRO A 26 8.97 -13.26 2.48
CA PRO A 26 7.64 -13.12 1.89
C PRO A 26 6.50 -13.26 2.92
N SER A 27 6.69 -14.11 3.95
CA SER A 27 5.76 -14.26 5.08
C SER A 27 5.69 -13.02 5.97
N ALA A 28 6.84 -12.50 6.40
CA ALA A 28 6.90 -11.30 7.25
C ALA A 28 6.38 -10.05 6.50
N LEU A 29 6.66 -9.94 5.20
CA LEU A 29 6.09 -8.88 4.36
C LEU A 29 4.56 -8.97 4.32
N ARG A 30 4.01 -10.17 4.16
CA ARG A 30 2.56 -10.38 4.21
C ARG A 30 1.97 -9.97 5.55
N GLU A 31 2.62 -10.28 6.67
CA GLU A 31 2.18 -9.82 8.00
C GLU A 31 2.23 -8.30 8.14
N VAL A 32 3.33 -7.66 7.72
CA VAL A 32 3.47 -6.20 7.76
C VAL A 32 2.39 -5.52 6.92
N PHE A 33 2.14 -5.99 5.69
CA PHE A 33 1.09 -5.45 4.84
C PHE A 33 -0.31 -5.76 5.36
N SER A 34 -0.52 -6.92 6.00
CA SER A 34 -1.78 -7.24 6.67
C SER A 34 -2.07 -6.26 7.82
N VAL A 35 -1.07 -5.92 8.65
CA VAL A 35 -1.21 -4.91 9.71
C VAL A 35 -1.51 -3.53 9.12
N LEU A 36 -0.87 -3.17 8.00
CA LEU A 36 -1.16 -1.92 7.29
C LEU A 36 -2.59 -1.89 6.75
N ASN A 37 -3.05 -2.96 6.09
CA ASN A 37 -4.43 -3.10 5.61
C ASN A 37 -5.44 -3.06 6.76
N ALA A 38 -5.14 -3.68 7.91
CA ALA A 38 -5.99 -3.62 9.10
C ALA A 38 -6.06 -2.20 9.69
N ARG A 39 -4.95 -1.45 9.69
CA ARG A 39 -4.94 -0.03 10.09
C ARG A 39 -5.75 0.84 9.12
N LEU A 40 -5.65 0.60 7.83
CA LEU A 40 -6.45 1.29 6.80
C LEU A 40 -7.94 0.98 6.98
N LEU A 41 -8.29 -0.28 7.24
CA LEU A 41 -9.66 -0.68 7.54
C LEU A 41 -10.18 0.07 8.77
N ARG A 42 -9.39 0.13 9.85
CA ARG A 42 -9.75 0.88 11.06
C ARG A 42 -9.91 2.37 10.76
N TRP A 43 -9.03 2.95 9.94
CA TRP A 43 -9.12 4.34 9.51
C TRP A 43 -10.41 4.61 8.73
N ILE A 44 -10.81 3.75 7.79
CA ILE A 44 -12.09 3.87 7.06
C ILE A 44 -13.27 3.79 8.03
N THR A 45 -13.27 2.83 8.96
CA THR A 45 -14.36 2.69 9.94
C THR A 45 -14.45 3.87 10.91
N ASN A 46 -13.34 4.56 11.18
CA ASN A 46 -13.31 5.76 12.01
C ASN A 46 -13.70 7.03 11.22
N LYS A 47 -13.26 7.13 9.96
CA LYS A 47 -13.57 8.27 9.07
C LYS A 47 -15.06 8.31 8.73
N TYR A 48 -15.65 7.15 8.45
CA TYR A 48 -17.05 7.02 8.08
C TYR A 48 -17.80 6.31 9.20
N LYS A 49 -18.52 7.07 10.03
CA LYS A 49 -19.30 6.54 11.15
C LYS A 49 -20.27 5.43 10.74
N SER A 50 -20.79 5.48 9.51
CA SER A 50 -21.66 4.45 8.90
C SER A 50 -21.03 3.06 8.82
N PHE A 51 -19.70 2.97 8.74
CA PHE A 51 -18.99 1.69 8.62
C PHE A 51 -18.52 1.11 9.96
N ARG A 52 -18.75 1.78 11.09
CA ARG A 52 -18.26 1.35 12.42
C ARG A 52 -18.76 -0.03 12.84
N ARG A 53 -19.98 -0.41 12.43
CA ARG A 53 -20.58 -1.74 12.68
C ARG A 53 -20.51 -2.67 11.46
N ARG A 54 -20.07 -2.16 10.31
CA ARG A 54 -20.10 -2.86 9.01
C ARG A 54 -18.69 -3.07 8.49
N LYS A 55 -17.88 -3.84 9.22
CA LYS A 55 -16.47 -4.12 8.88
C LYS A 55 -16.32 -4.73 7.47
N TYR A 56 -17.25 -5.59 7.08
CA TYR A 56 -17.27 -6.18 5.73
C TYR A 56 -17.47 -5.12 4.63
N GLN A 57 -18.41 -4.21 4.80
CA GLN A 57 -18.61 -3.11 3.83
C GLN A 57 -17.43 -2.14 3.82
N ALA A 58 -16.80 -1.90 4.97
CA ALA A 58 -15.56 -1.12 5.03
C ALA A 58 -14.42 -1.80 4.24
N TRP A 59 -14.34 -3.13 4.31
CA TRP A 59 -13.36 -3.92 3.58
C TRP A 59 -13.64 -3.92 2.09
N GLN A 60 -14.89 -4.09 1.67
CA GLN A 60 -15.29 -3.93 0.26
C GLN A 60 -14.93 -2.54 -0.26
N LYS A 61 -15.19 -1.49 0.54
CA LYS A 61 -14.85 -0.12 0.14
C LYS A 61 -13.35 0.11 0.05
N LEU A 62 -12.57 -0.49 0.95
CA LEU A 62 -11.11 -0.47 0.87
C LEU A 62 -10.61 -1.18 -0.40
N LYS A 63 -11.24 -2.30 -0.77
CA LYS A 63 -10.93 -3.05 -1.99
C LYS A 63 -11.23 -2.23 -3.25
N GLU A 64 -12.38 -1.55 -3.30
CA GLU A 64 -12.70 -0.59 -4.37
C GLU A 64 -11.63 0.50 -4.48
N ILE A 65 -11.26 1.14 -3.37
CA ILE A 65 -10.22 2.19 -3.36
C ILE A 65 -8.87 1.64 -3.83
N SER A 66 -8.53 0.40 -3.47
CA SER A 66 -7.29 -0.23 -3.93
C SER A 66 -7.29 -0.52 -5.43
N SER A 67 -8.46 -0.80 -6.00
CA SER A 67 -8.65 -1.01 -7.44
C SER A 67 -8.64 0.30 -8.21
N ASP A 68 -9.26 1.36 -7.67
CA ASP A 68 -9.35 2.67 -8.31
C ASP A 68 -8.00 3.42 -8.24
N PHE A 69 -7.27 3.26 -7.13
CA PHE A 69 -6.00 3.95 -6.89
C PHE A 69 -4.88 2.95 -6.51
N PRO A 70 -4.47 2.06 -7.44
CA PRO A 70 -3.42 1.07 -7.17
C PRO A 70 -2.05 1.72 -6.90
N ASN A 71 -1.88 2.99 -7.28
CA ASN A 71 -0.65 3.75 -7.09
C ASN A 71 -0.57 4.47 -5.73
N LEU A 72 -1.64 4.47 -4.93
CA LEU A 72 -1.68 5.20 -3.65
C LEU A 72 -0.75 4.59 -2.60
N PHE A 73 -0.60 3.27 -2.60
CA PHE A 73 0.35 2.56 -1.77
C PHE A 73 1.22 1.64 -2.61
N GLU A 74 2.53 1.70 -2.40
CA GLU A 74 3.47 0.87 -3.18
C GLU A 74 3.17 -0.63 -3.00
N HIS A 75 2.67 -1.08 -1.85
CA HIS A 75 2.36 -2.50 -1.61
C HIS A 75 1.14 -3.03 -2.40
N TRP A 76 0.18 -2.17 -2.74
CA TRP A 76 -0.95 -2.56 -3.60
C TRP A 76 -0.49 -2.93 -5.01
N LYS A 77 0.58 -2.29 -5.51
CA LYS A 77 1.20 -2.64 -6.80
C LYS A 77 1.82 -4.04 -6.83
N TYR A 78 2.25 -4.54 -5.68
CA TYR A 78 2.84 -5.88 -5.56
C TYR A 78 1.78 -6.96 -5.27
N GLY A 79 0.48 -6.63 -5.35
CA GLY A 79 -0.61 -7.59 -5.14
C GLY A 79 -0.97 -7.82 -3.67
N TYR A 80 -0.41 -7.03 -2.74
CA TYR A 80 -0.84 -7.03 -1.33
C TYR A 80 -2.10 -6.20 -1.13
N THR A 81 -3.11 -6.45 -1.95
CA THR A 81 -4.42 -5.80 -1.84
C THR A 81 -5.20 -6.38 -0.66
N PRO A 82 -6.02 -5.57 0.02
CA PRO A 82 -6.84 -6.01 1.14
C PRO A 82 -7.85 -7.09 0.78
#